data_AF-A0A849X6A2-F1
#
_entry.id   AF-A0A849X6A2-F1
#
_cell.length_a   1.000
_cell.length_b   1.000
_cell.length_c   1.000
_cell.angle_alpha   90.00
_cell.angle_beta   90.00
_cell.angle_gamma   90.00
#
_symmetry.space_group_name_H-M   'P 1'
#
loop_
_entity.id
_entity.type
_entity.pdbx_description
1 polymer ?
#
loop_
_entity_poly.entity_id
_entity_poly.type
_entity_poly.pdbx_seq_one_letter_code
_entity_poly.pdbx_strand_id
1 'polypeptide(L)'
;GRDYNPDRSDAFELVRVVNWLEDAVADITRRTGEKPFVVMTSARRVDGVERLTCRELRGKIGERPVFLVFGTGWGIDESVLKTASAVLEPIEPERESGYNHLSVRSAVAIYLDRLLGSGRG
;
A
#
# COMPACT_ATOMS: atom_id res chain seq x y z
N GLY A 1 8.94 -29.03 -7.94
CA GLY A 1 7.66 -28.32 -8.00
C GLY A 1 7.70 -27.06 -8.85
N ARG A 2 8.41 -27.09 -9.99
CA ARG A 2 8.31 -26.07 -11.06
C ARG A 2 7.20 -26.39 -12.06
N ASP A 3 6.72 -27.64 -12.07
CA ASP A 3 5.69 -28.12 -13.00
C ASP A 3 4.24 -27.90 -12.51
N TYR A 4 4.03 -27.12 -11.45
CA TYR A 4 2.70 -26.87 -10.90
C TYR A 4 2.45 -25.36 -10.80
N ASN A 5 1.91 -24.81 -11.89
CA ASN A 5 1.40 -23.45 -12.08
C ASN A 5 2.44 -22.35 -12.47
N PRO A 6 2.66 -22.07 -13.77
CA PRO A 6 3.56 -21.02 -14.26
C PRO A 6 3.17 -19.60 -13.80
N ASP A 7 1.89 -19.34 -13.50
CA ASP A 7 1.46 -18.04 -12.95
C ASP A 7 2.11 -17.74 -11.58
N ARG A 8 2.54 -18.80 -10.87
CA ARG A 8 3.18 -18.67 -9.57
C ARG A 8 4.62 -18.20 -9.69
N SER A 9 5.36 -18.64 -10.71
CA SER A 9 6.75 -18.20 -10.93
C SER A 9 6.80 -16.70 -11.26
N ASP A 10 5.90 -16.23 -12.11
CA ASP A 10 5.88 -14.85 -12.59
C ASP A 10 5.58 -13.85 -11.47
N ALA A 11 4.69 -14.23 -10.54
CA ALA A 11 4.40 -13.43 -9.35
C ALA A 11 5.61 -13.31 -8.40
N PHE A 12 6.45 -14.35 -8.32
CA PHE A 12 7.66 -14.31 -7.48
C PHE A 12 8.78 -13.46 -8.08
N GLU A 13 8.84 -13.31 -9.41
CA GLU A 13 9.82 -12.43 -10.07
C GLU A 13 9.60 -10.94 -9.72
N LEU A 14 8.38 -10.58 -9.32
CA LEU A 14 8.03 -9.24 -8.87
C LEU A 14 8.39 -8.97 -7.40
N VAL A 15 8.65 -10.01 -6.61
CA VAL A 15 8.95 -9.89 -5.18
C VAL A 15 10.42 -9.54 -4.97
N ARG A 16 10.68 -8.52 -4.15
CA ARG A 16 12.03 -8.11 -3.77
C ARG A 16 12.13 -8.01 -2.25
N VAL A 17 13.23 -8.51 -1.71
CA VAL A 17 13.56 -8.35 -0.29
C VAL A 17 14.49 -7.15 -0.16
N VAL A 18 14.14 -6.22 0.72
CA VAL A 18 14.92 -5.04 1.07
C VAL A 18 15.08 -4.98 2.59
N ASN A 19 16.11 -4.28 3.09
CA ASN A 19 16.35 -4.18 4.53
C ASN A 19 15.58 -3.01 5.15
N TRP A 20 15.49 -1.88 4.43
CA TRP A 20 14.86 -0.66 4.92
C TRP A 20 13.86 -0.07 3.93
N LEU A 21 12.94 0.76 4.43
CA LEU A 21 11.97 1.45 3.58
C LEU A 21 12.67 2.36 2.56
N GLU A 22 13.75 3.00 2.99
CA GLU A 22 14.61 3.87 2.19
C GLU A 22 15.27 3.11 1.04
N ASP A 23 15.63 1.84 1.24
CA ASP A 23 16.18 0.98 0.19
C ASP A 23 15.15 0.72 -0.91
N ALA A 24 13.88 0.49 -0.55
CA ALA A 24 12.79 0.35 -1.51
C ALA A 24 12.54 1.66 -2.27
N VAL A 25 12.54 2.79 -1.57
CA VAL A 25 12.39 4.12 -2.20
C VAL A 25 13.53 4.36 -3.19
N ALA A 26 14.77 4.03 -2.84
CA ALA A 26 15.93 4.16 -3.72
C ALA A 26 15.85 3.23 -4.94
N ASP A 27 15.44 1.97 -4.76
CA ASP A 27 15.24 1.03 -5.88
C ASP A 27 14.19 1.52 -6.87
N ILE A 28 13.03 1.96 -6.36
CA ILE A 28 11.96 2.50 -7.20
C ILE A 28 12.47 3.74 -7.94
N THR A 29 13.08 4.69 -7.25
CA THR A 29 13.65 5.91 -7.85
C THR A 29 14.62 5.59 -8.97
N ARG A 30 15.51 4.61 -8.77
CA ARG A 30 16.47 4.17 -9.80
C ARG A 30 15.78 3.57 -11.03
N ARG A 31 14.68 2.85 -10.85
CA ARG A 31 13.95 2.16 -11.92
C ARG A 31 13.03 3.09 -12.71
N THR A 32 12.48 4.10 -12.07
CA THR A 32 11.47 5.01 -12.66
C THR A 32 12.05 6.38 -13.02
N GLY A 33 13.21 6.75 -12.49
CA GLY A 33 13.80 8.09 -12.65
C GLY A 33 13.17 9.15 -11.74
N GLU A 34 12.18 8.80 -10.92
CA GLU A 34 11.47 9.73 -10.04
C GLU A 34 11.29 9.11 -8.64
N LYS A 35 11.49 9.91 -7.59
CA LYS A 35 11.21 9.50 -6.21
C LYS A 35 9.73 9.15 -6.06
N PRO A 36 9.37 7.94 -5.57
CA PRO A 36 7.99 7.55 -5.45
C PRO A 36 7.23 8.38 -4.42
N PHE A 37 5.95 8.58 -4.68
CA PHE A 37 4.99 9.07 -3.71
C PHE A 37 4.66 7.95 -2.72
N VAL A 38 5.23 8.03 -1.51
CA VAL A 38 5.11 6.98 -0.49
C VAL A 38 3.79 7.16 0.26
N VAL A 39 2.90 6.19 0.13
CA VAL A 39 1.60 6.17 0.80
C VAL A 39 1.54 4.99 1.75
N MET A 40 1.27 5.26 3.03
CA MET A 40 1.15 4.21 4.04
C MET A 40 -0.31 3.91 4.39
N THR A 41 -0.59 2.71 4.89
CA THR A 41 -1.93 2.32 5.35
C THR A 41 -1.98 2.28 6.87
N SER A 42 -3.05 2.83 7.46
CA SER A 42 -3.28 2.79 8.90
C SER A 42 -4.77 2.79 9.21
N ALA A 43 -5.20 1.90 10.11
CA ALA A 43 -6.56 1.90 10.66
C ALA A 43 -6.82 3.11 11.58
N ARG A 44 -5.76 3.79 12.05
CA ARG A 44 -5.85 4.90 12.99
C ARG A 44 -5.64 6.22 12.29
N ARG A 45 -6.14 7.31 12.89
CA ARG A 45 -5.75 8.66 12.50
C ARG A 45 -4.30 8.92 12.91
N VAL A 46 -3.56 9.60 12.04
CA VAL A 46 -2.17 10.01 12.28
C VAL A 46 -2.14 11.52 12.14
N ASP A 47 -1.78 12.21 13.21
CA ASP A 47 -1.72 13.67 13.20
C ASP A 47 -0.46 14.15 12.47
N GLY A 48 -0.60 15.25 11.72
CA GLY A 48 0.51 15.86 10.98
C GLY A 48 0.87 15.19 9.66
N VAL A 49 0.10 14.21 9.19
CA VAL A 49 0.28 13.56 7.88
C VAL A 49 -0.99 13.72 7.04
N GLU A 50 -0.83 14.08 5.77
CA GLU A 50 -1.96 14.20 4.84
C GLU A 50 -2.71 12.86 4.74
N ARG A 51 -4.05 12.92 4.77
CA ARG A 51 -4.91 11.75 4.57
C ARG A 51 -5.52 11.82 3.19
N LEU A 52 -5.33 10.77 2.40
CA LEU A 52 -5.91 10.64 1.06
C LEU A 52 -7.00 9.58 1.03
N THR A 53 -8.01 9.82 0.21
CA THR A 53 -8.97 8.80 -0.23
C THR A 53 -8.36 7.93 -1.33
N CYS A 54 -8.92 6.74 -1.55
CA CYS A 54 -8.54 5.87 -2.66
C CYS A 54 -8.77 6.58 -4.01
N ARG A 55 -9.80 7.43 -4.11
CA ARG A 55 -10.09 8.22 -5.31
C ARG A 55 -8.99 9.23 -5.61
N GLU A 56 -8.52 9.96 -4.60
CA GLU A 56 -7.42 10.93 -4.76
C GLU A 56 -6.11 10.24 -5.10
N LEU A 57 -5.80 9.11 -4.44
CA LEU A 57 -4.60 8.35 -4.78
C LEU A 57 -4.66 7.79 -6.21
N ARG A 58 -5.83 7.30 -6.64
CA ARG A 58 -6.03 6.80 -8.01
C ARG A 58 -5.69 7.83 -9.07
N GLY A 59 -6.02 9.10 -8.85
CA GLY A 59 -5.66 10.20 -9.77
C GLY A 59 -4.14 10.38 -9.93
N LYS A 60 -3.34 9.99 -8.93
CA LYS A 60 -1.87 10.08 -8.97
C LYS A 60 -1.23 8.88 -9.65
N ILE A 61 -1.96 7.76 -9.78
CA ILE A 61 -1.46 6.54 -10.44
C ILE A 61 -1.38 6.81 -11.95
N GLY A 62 -0.17 6.70 -12.50
CA GLY A 62 0.11 6.99 -13.92
C GLY A 62 0.71 8.38 -14.16
N GLU A 63 0.53 9.33 -13.24
CA GLU A 63 1.22 10.62 -13.27
C GLU A 63 2.63 10.52 -12.68
N ARG A 64 2.81 9.66 -11.67
CA ARG A 64 4.09 9.43 -10.99
C ARG A 64 4.17 8.05 -10.35
N PRO A 65 5.36 7.56 -9.95
CA PRO A 65 5.47 6.30 -9.22
C PRO A 65 4.80 6.40 -7.84
N VAL A 66 3.89 5.49 -7.55
CA VAL A 66 3.23 5.37 -6.23
C VAL A 66 3.79 4.16 -5.52
N PHE A 67 4.21 4.33 -4.26
CA PHE A 67 4.65 3.24 -3.40
C PHE A 67 3.69 3.09 -2.23
N LEU A 68 2.81 2.09 -2.32
CA LEU A 68 1.83 1.76 -1.29
C LEU A 68 2.43 0.78 -0.27
N VAL A 69 2.46 1.18 0.99
CA VAL A 69 3.09 0.44 2.09
C VAL A 69 2.04 -0.09 3.05
N PHE A 70 2.19 -1.37 3.38
CA PHE A 70 1.31 -2.08 4.31
C PHE A 70 2.07 -2.41 5.59
N GLY A 71 1.44 -2.15 6.72
CA GLY A 71 1.95 -2.58 8.02
C GLY A 71 1.93 -4.08 8.19
N THR A 72 2.56 -4.55 9.27
CA THR A 72 2.44 -5.94 9.71
C THR A 72 1.33 -6.05 10.75
N GLY A 73 1.14 -7.21 11.40
CA GLY A 73 0.00 -7.47 12.31
C GLY A 73 -0.22 -6.46 13.45
N TRP A 74 0.77 -5.61 13.76
CA TRP A 74 0.69 -4.54 14.77
C TRP A 74 0.52 -3.12 14.18
N GLY A 75 0.47 -3.00 12.86
CA GLY A 75 0.47 -1.72 12.14
C GLY A 75 1.88 -1.25 11.77
N ILE A 76 1.97 0.03 11.42
CA ILE A 76 3.23 0.75 11.17
C ILE A 76 3.43 1.69 12.37
N ASP A 77 4.68 1.81 12.84
CA ASP A 77 5.02 2.74 13.92
C ASP A 77 4.69 4.19 13.55
N GLU A 78 4.26 4.98 14.52
CA GLU A 78 3.83 6.37 14.28
C GLU A 78 4.97 7.26 13.75
N SER A 79 6.21 7.04 14.20
CA SER A 79 7.37 7.79 13.71
C SER A 79 7.63 7.52 12.23
N VAL A 80 7.37 6.30 11.78
CA VAL A 80 7.48 5.89 10.37
C VAL A 80 6.31 6.43 9.55
N LEU A 81 5.09 6.42 10.10
CA LEU A 81 3.92 7.01 9.43
C LEU A 81 4.13 8.50 9.12
N LYS A 82 4.85 9.22 9.97
CA LYS A 82 5.19 10.64 9.77
C LYS A 82 6.20 10.91 8.66
N THR A 83 6.88 9.88 8.13
CA THR A 83 7.77 10.03 6.97
C THR A 83 7.04 9.81 5.63
N ALA A 84 5.79 9.33 5.68
CA ALA A 84 4.98 9.12 4.49
C ALA A 84 4.62 10.46 3.82
N SER A 85 4.46 10.43 2.50
CA SER A 85 3.87 11.57 1.78
C SER A 85 2.38 11.71 2.10
N ALA A 86 1.70 10.59 2.31
CA ALA A 86 0.31 10.54 2.78
C ALA A 86 0.00 9.21 3.48
N VAL A 87 -1.10 9.19 4.23
CA VAL A 87 -1.74 7.98 4.75
C VAL A 87 -3.07 7.77 4.04
N LEU A 88 -3.32 6.56 3.57
CA LEU A 88 -4.57 6.21 2.90
C LEU A 88 -5.71 6.04 3.91
N GLU A 89 -6.92 6.42 3.51
CA GLU A 89 -8.14 6.20 4.31
C GLU A 89 -8.27 4.72 4.73
N PRO A 90 -8.72 4.44 5.96
CA PRO A 90 -8.85 3.08 6.44
C PRO A 90 -9.98 2.36 5.70
N ILE A 91 -9.88 1.04 5.64
CA ILE A 91 -11.03 0.22 5.23
C ILE A 91 -11.96 0.18 6.44
N GLU A 92 -13.09 0.88 6.42
CA GLU A 92 -14.06 0.85 7.52
C GLU A 92 -15.18 -0.15 7.22
N PRO A 93 -15.61 -0.96 8.20
CA PRO A 93 -16.81 -1.77 8.06
C PRO A 93 -18.06 -0.87 8.08
N GLU A 94 -19.08 -1.20 7.27
CA GLU A 94 -20.36 -0.47 7.23
C GLU A 94 -21.11 -0.45 8.58
N ARG A 95 -20.80 -1.40 9.47
CA ARG A 95 -21.32 -1.43 10.83
C ARG A 95 -20.17 -1.24 11.80
N GLU A 96 -20.36 -0.31 12.73
CA GLU A 96 -19.42 -0.04 13.82
C GLU A 96 -19.35 -1.26 14.75
N SER A 97 -18.49 -2.22 14.42
CA SER A 97 -18.33 -3.46 15.19
C SER A 97 -17.19 -3.38 16.20
N GLY A 98 -16.50 -2.23 16.30
CA GLY A 98 -15.25 -2.09 17.05
C GLY A 98 -14.10 -2.98 16.53
N TYR A 99 -14.32 -3.74 15.44
CA TYR A 99 -13.38 -4.72 14.92
C TYR A 99 -13.02 -4.40 13.47
N ASN A 100 -11.83 -3.83 13.29
CA ASN A 100 -11.26 -3.53 11.98
C ASN A 100 -9.87 -4.19 11.79
N HIS A 101 -9.68 -5.37 12.38
CA HIS A 101 -8.45 -6.15 12.23
C HIS A 101 -8.53 -7.02 10.99
N LEU A 102 -8.38 -6.39 9.82
CA LEU A 102 -8.19 -7.11 8.57
C LEU A 102 -6.79 -7.71 8.51
N SER A 103 -6.68 -8.93 7.97
CA SER A 103 -5.36 -9.45 7.62
C SER A 103 -4.71 -8.55 6.57
N VAL A 104 -3.38 -8.44 6.58
CA VAL A 104 -2.63 -7.65 5.58
C VAL A 104 -3.01 -8.07 4.16
N ARG A 105 -3.19 -9.37 3.92
CA ARG A 105 -3.60 -9.90 2.61
C ARG A 105 -4.99 -9.42 2.20
N SER A 106 -5.94 -9.42 3.12
CA SER A 106 -7.30 -8.91 2.89
C SER A 106 -7.29 -7.40 2.62
N ALA A 107 -6.51 -6.64 3.40
CA ALA A 107 -6.36 -5.22 3.19
C ALA A 107 -5.75 -4.92 1.81
N VAL A 108 -4.66 -5.60 1.44
CA VAL A 108 -4.03 -5.48 0.11
C VAL A 108 -5.04 -5.73 -1.00
N ALA A 109 -5.82 -6.83 -0.94
CA ALA A 109 -6.81 -7.14 -1.94
C ALA A 109 -7.87 -6.04 -2.10
N ILE A 110 -8.40 -5.52 -0.99
CA ILE A 110 -9.42 -4.46 -1.00
C ILE A 110 -8.85 -3.14 -1.54
N TYR A 111 -7.64 -2.75 -1.11
CA TYR A 111 -7.03 -1.51 -1.60
C TYR A 111 -6.69 -1.59 -3.08
N LEU A 112 -6.19 -2.73 -3.57
CA LEU A 112 -5.93 -2.93 -5.00
C LEU A 112 -7.22 -2.87 -5.82
N ASP A 113 -8.32 -3.46 -5.32
CA ASP A 113 -9.64 -3.37 -5.96
C ASP A 113 -10.15 -1.90 -6.01
N ARG A 114 -10.06 -1.16 -4.91
CA ARG A 114 -10.47 0.26 -4.86
C ARG A 114 -9.62 1.15 -5.79
N LEU A 115 -8.33 0.86 -5.93
CA LEU A 115 -7.39 1.69 -6.71
C LEU A 115 -7.39 1.34 -8.21
N LEU A 116 -7.40 0.05 -8.53
CA LEU A 116 -7.18 -0.45 -9.90
C LEU A 116 -8.42 -1.13 -10.48
N GLY A 117 -9.41 -1.48 -9.66
CA GLY A 117 -10.65 -2.12 -10.10
C GLY A 117 -11.50 -1.21 -10.99
N SER A 118 -12.34 -1.85 -11.81
CA SER A 118 -13.18 -1.20 -12.84
C SER A 118 -14.38 -0.40 -12.29
N GLY A 119 -14.44 -0.11 -10.99
CA GLY A 119 -15.48 0.75 -10.40
C GLY A 119 -16.88 0.15 -10.42
N ARG A 120 -17.01 -1.19 -10.30
CA ARG A 120 -18.29 -1.86 -10.03
C ARG A 120 -18.40 -2.11 -8.53
N GLY A 121 -18.58 -1.02 -7.78
CA GLY A 121 -18.85 -0.99 -6.36
C GLY A 121 -19.68 0.23 -6.04
#